data_AF-A0AA39UHW0-F1
#
_entry.id   AF-A0AA39UHW0-F1
#
_cell.length_a   1.000
_cell.length_b   1.000
_cell.length_c   1.000
_cell.angle_alpha   90.00
_cell.angle_beta   90.00
_cell.angle_gamma   90.00
#
_symmetry.space_group_name_H-M   'P 1'
#
loop_
_entity.id
_entity.type
_entity.pdbx_description
1 polymer ?
#
loop_
_entity_poly.entity_id
_entity_poly.type
_entity_poly.pdbx_seq_one_letter_code
_entity_poly.pdbx_strand_id
1 'polypeptide(L)'
;MDGRDGDVWTYVHNSLSPIFGYKMSVESVQSIIHQGNYGIEGFCNWIEFSIINLGVEGAWLEGKLNTVLEAVNVLIPSSPCSSLGLNTDQNHAADINDPHKMIDINSSPPVTNCMSAGHLSSLFKLGFREIECLGYQLHFPDSELLLTLYAFAIHKNSHLHVTWSVSVMDNAITLRSHECSHNLIIPASDDDKPCTSCSNLHNNTIVMGIQHRSFDGVDESTPWSYLAHDHLTMLLQKKNKKIHQLQLNALNAACKLGVCNTQLEGWKRFSVAIGTHDIPRLWKLIASELKKGGSIFAILTKVDHAVQKNYYPRGYKRTDFERAYLIWKLGGVSAAKIAFCTMGLPSISATRRFIHISLLYASPSDPTTNKIEYNLKASFSGLPSLQAQQETPAALSNVYTGVVMAMDEIKLQERL
;
A
#
# COMPACT_ATOMS: atom_id res chain seq x y z
N MET A 1 -24.19 -43.31 8.23
CA MET A 1 -23.61 -43.75 6.95
C MET A 1 -22.16 -43.32 7.02
N ASP A 2 -21.33 -44.07 7.74
CA ASP A 2 -20.05 -43.57 8.27
C ASP A 2 -18.93 -44.56 7.95
N GLY A 3 -18.44 -44.49 6.72
CA GLY A 3 -17.37 -45.40 6.28
C GLY A 3 -16.83 -45.13 4.88
N ARG A 4 -17.03 -43.92 4.35
CA ARG A 4 -16.53 -43.55 3.01
C ARG A 4 -15.87 -42.17 2.92
N ASP A 5 -15.54 -41.55 4.06
CA ASP A 5 -14.55 -40.48 4.09
C ASP A 5 -13.17 -41.13 4.12
N GLY A 6 -12.82 -41.78 3.00
CA GLY A 6 -11.42 -42.06 2.71
C GLY A 6 -10.72 -40.72 2.74
N ASP A 7 -9.82 -40.57 3.72
CA ASP A 7 -9.13 -39.33 4.05
C ASP A 7 -8.69 -38.58 2.79
N VAL A 8 -9.46 -37.55 2.41
CA VAL A 8 -9.28 -36.79 1.16
C VAL A 8 -7.87 -36.21 1.08
N TRP A 9 -7.30 -35.90 2.25
CA TRP A 9 -5.92 -35.55 2.40
C TRP A 9 -4.96 -36.66 1.99
N THR A 10 -5.21 -37.92 2.30
CA THR A 10 -4.37 -39.04 1.88
C THR A 10 -4.27 -39.09 0.35
N TYR A 11 -5.34 -38.79 -0.40
CA TYR A 11 -5.30 -38.71 -1.86
C TYR A 11 -4.41 -37.55 -2.37
N VAL A 12 -4.62 -36.35 -1.81
CA VAL A 12 -3.84 -35.14 -2.13
C VAL A 12 -2.37 -35.32 -1.74
N HIS A 13 -2.11 -35.91 -0.58
CA HIS A 13 -0.78 -36.22 -0.08
C HIS A 13 -0.05 -37.22 -0.96
N ASN A 14 -0.71 -38.31 -1.36
CA ASN A 14 -0.13 -39.33 -2.24
C ASN A 14 0.16 -38.79 -3.65
N SER A 15 -0.63 -37.82 -4.12
CA SER A 15 -0.37 -37.15 -5.40
C SER A 15 0.83 -36.20 -5.32
N LEU A 16 0.98 -35.49 -4.19
CA LEU A 16 2.06 -34.52 -3.99
C LEU A 16 3.36 -35.13 -3.49
N SER A 17 3.34 -36.25 -2.77
CA SER A 17 4.54 -36.81 -2.13
C SER A 17 5.62 -37.29 -3.12
N PRO A 18 5.29 -37.81 -4.31
CA PRO A 18 6.31 -38.14 -5.31
C PRO A 18 7.02 -36.91 -5.87
N ILE A 19 6.34 -35.75 -5.91
CA ILE A 19 6.83 -34.53 -6.56
C ILE A 19 7.48 -33.59 -5.54
N PHE A 20 6.89 -33.48 -4.35
CA PHE A 20 7.26 -32.52 -3.29
C PHE A 20 7.41 -33.20 -1.92
N GLY A 21 7.79 -34.48 -1.91
CA GLY A 21 8.03 -35.22 -0.67
C GLY A 21 9.27 -34.74 0.09
N TYR A 22 9.37 -35.11 1.36
CA TYR A 22 10.45 -34.74 2.30
C TYR A 22 11.89 -35.03 1.85
N LYS A 23 12.09 -35.74 0.72
CA LYS A 23 13.40 -36.11 0.17
C LYS A 23 13.73 -35.45 -1.16
N MET A 24 12.83 -34.65 -1.74
CA MET A 24 13.11 -33.93 -2.97
C MET A 24 13.95 -32.69 -2.67
N SER A 25 15.09 -32.56 -3.34
CA SER A 25 15.92 -31.37 -3.23
C SER A 25 15.30 -30.22 -4.04
N VAL A 26 15.64 -28.97 -3.66
CA VAL A 26 15.19 -27.77 -4.38
C VAL A 26 15.61 -27.82 -5.86
N GLU A 27 16.79 -28.37 -6.19
CA GLU A 27 17.23 -28.47 -7.58
C GLU A 27 16.39 -29.46 -8.41
N SER A 28 15.91 -30.54 -7.78
CA SER A 28 15.04 -31.51 -8.44
C SER A 28 13.69 -30.89 -8.78
N VAL A 29 13.11 -30.16 -7.82
CA VAL A 29 11.86 -29.41 -8.01
C VAL A 29 12.02 -28.32 -9.08
N GLN A 30 13.18 -27.65 -9.10
CA GLN A 30 13.49 -26.61 -10.09
C GLN A 30 13.36 -27.10 -11.54
N SER A 31 13.80 -28.33 -11.83
CA SER A 31 13.72 -28.92 -13.17
C SER A 31 12.29 -29.19 -13.67
N ILE A 32 11.33 -29.27 -12.76
CA ILE A 32 9.93 -29.59 -13.05
C ILE A 32 9.11 -28.31 -13.21
N ILE A 33 9.55 -27.20 -12.63
CA ILE A 33 8.84 -25.92 -12.68
C ILE A 33 9.00 -25.29 -14.06
N HIS A 34 7.86 -25.11 -14.74
CA HIS A 34 7.75 -24.28 -15.93
C HIS A 34 6.52 -23.36 -15.81
N GLN A 35 6.46 -22.31 -16.63
CA GLN A 35 5.31 -21.42 -16.69
C GLN A 35 4.17 -22.05 -17.53
N GLY A 36 2.92 -21.64 -17.26
CA GLY A 36 1.74 -21.99 -18.05
C GLY A 36 0.80 -23.00 -17.37
N ASN A 37 -0.26 -23.36 -18.11
CA ASN A 37 -1.39 -24.18 -17.61
C ASN A 37 -1.01 -25.58 -17.11
N TYR A 38 0.12 -26.13 -17.55
CA TYR A 38 0.62 -27.43 -17.09
C TYR A 38 1.76 -27.30 -16.07
N GLY A 39 2.16 -26.07 -15.76
CA GLY A 39 3.24 -25.74 -14.84
C GLY A 39 2.71 -25.08 -13.57
N ILE A 40 3.32 -23.97 -13.15
CA ILE A 40 2.98 -23.31 -11.88
C ILE A 40 1.52 -22.82 -11.81
N GLU A 41 0.95 -22.35 -12.93
CA GLU A 41 -0.44 -21.87 -12.98
C GLU A 41 -1.43 -23.02 -12.80
N GLY A 42 -1.17 -24.16 -13.47
CA GLY A 42 -1.96 -25.38 -13.28
C GLY A 42 -1.87 -25.93 -11.86
N PHE A 43 -0.68 -25.87 -11.26
CA PHE A 43 -0.47 -26.27 -9.87
C PHE A 43 -1.25 -25.38 -8.89
N CYS A 44 -1.22 -24.05 -9.06
CA CYS A 44 -2.00 -23.12 -8.24
C CYS A 44 -3.50 -23.40 -8.33
N ASN A 45 -4.03 -23.60 -9.55
CA ASN A 45 -5.45 -23.92 -9.76
C ASN A 45 -5.83 -25.26 -9.11
N TRP A 46 -4.93 -26.26 -9.15
CA TRP A 46 -5.16 -27.55 -8.51
C TRP A 46 -5.14 -27.46 -6.97
N ILE A 47 -4.25 -26.65 -6.40
CA ILE A 47 -4.22 -26.38 -4.95
C ILE A 47 -5.49 -25.64 -4.52
N GLU A 48 -5.91 -24.62 -5.28
CA GLU A 48 -7.15 -23.88 -5.02
C GLU A 48 -8.37 -24.81 -5.05
N PHE A 49 -8.47 -25.67 -6.07
CA PHE A 49 -9.50 -26.71 -6.13
C PHE A 49 -9.44 -27.66 -4.92
N SER A 50 -8.25 -28.05 -4.48
CA SER A 50 -8.08 -28.93 -3.32
C SER A 50 -8.54 -28.28 -2.00
N ILE A 51 -8.36 -26.97 -1.86
CA ILE A 51 -8.82 -26.25 -0.66
C ILE A 51 -10.33 -26.01 -0.73
N ILE A 52 -10.84 -25.50 -1.85
CA ILE A 52 -12.24 -25.07 -1.99
C ILE A 52 -13.18 -26.27 -2.14
N ASN A 53 -12.86 -27.21 -3.04
CA ASN A 53 -13.77 -28.29 -3.42
C ASN A 53 -13.55 -29.55 -2.58
N LEU A 54 -12.30 -29.84 -2.21
CA LEU A 54 -11.96 -31.03 -1.44
C LEU A 54 -11.88 -30.76 0.08
N GLY A 55 -11.98 -29.50 0.51
CA GLY A 55 -11.99 -29.12 1.92
C GLY A 55 -10.67 -29.38 2.66
N VAL A 56 -9.54 -29.44 1.93
CA VAL A 56 -8.23 -29.63 2.54
C VAL A 56 -7.81 -28.36 3.27
N GLU A 57 -7.41 -28.51 4.53
CA GLU A 57 -6.91 -27.40 5.33
C GLU A 57 -5.56 -26.90 4.79
N GLY A 58 -5.45 -25.60 4.49
CA GLY A 58 -4.26 -25.01 3.88
C GLY A 58 -2.97 -25.23 4.70
N ALA A 59 -3.09 -25.37 6.03
CA ALA A 59 -1.98 -25.65 6.93
C ALA A 59 -1.23 -26.94 6.58
N TRP A 60 -1.91 -27.95 6.00
CA TRP A 60 -1.29 -29.23 5.66
C TRP A 60 -0.45 -29.14 4.39
N LEU A 61 -0.69 -28.13 3.55
CA LEU A 61 0.02 -27.89 2.29
C LEU A 61 1.24 -26.97 2.48
N GLU A 62 1.31 -26.20 3.57
CA GLU A 62 2.32 -25.15 3.79
C GLU A 62 3.77 -25.66 3.64
N GLY A 63 4.07 -26.82 4.24
CA GLY A 63 5.42 -27.40 4.15
C GLY A 63 5.84 -27.74 2.72
N LYS A 64 4.90 -28.21 1.88
CA LYS A 64 5.18 -28.54 0.47
C LYS A 64 5.23 -27.29 -0.41
N LEU A 65 4.36 -26.32 -0.14
CA LEU A 65 4.33 -25.04 -0.86
C LEU A 65 5.62 -24.23 -0.63
N ASN A 66 6.19 -24.28 0.58
CA ASN A 66 7.46 -23.63 0.87
C ASN A 66 8.61 -24.17 0.00
N THR A 67 8.71 -25.48 -0.22
CA THR A 67 9.71 -26.06 -1.12
C THR A 67 9.56 -25.58 -2.56
N VAL A 68 8.32 -25.45 -3.04
CA VAL A 68 8.04 -24.90 -4.38
C VAL A 68 8.42 -23.43 -4.46
N LEU A 69 8.07 -22.63 -3.45
CA LEU A 69 8.42 -21.21 -3.39
C LEU A 69 9.93 -20.98 -3.35
N GLU A 70 10.67 -21.79 -2.60
CA GLU A 70 12.14 -21.77 -2.61
C GLU A 70 12.69 -22.07 -4.00
N ALA A 71 12.19 -23.10 -4.69
CA ALA A 71 12.63 -23.44 -6.04
C ALA A 71 12.28 -22.34 -7.07
N VAL A 72 11.12 -21.70 -6.97
CA VAL A 72 10.72 -20.56 -7.82
C VAL A 72 11.64 -19.36 -7.58
N ASN A 73 11.99 -19.05 -6.33
CA ASN A 73 12.89 -17.95 -6.00
C ASN A 73 14.30 -18.13 -6.57
N VAL A 74 14.78 -19.36 -6.72
CA VAL A 74 16.05 -19.66 -7.41
C VAL A 74 15.95 -19.40 -8.91
N LEU A 75 14.78 -19.63 -9.52
CA LEU A 75 14.56 -19.45 -10.96
C LEU A 75 14.33 -18.00 -11.39
N ILE A 76 13.83 -17.14 -10.50
CA ILE A 76 13.65 -15.72 -10.81
C ILE A 76 15.03 -15.07 -10.72
N PRO A 77 15.69 -14.70 -11.84
CA PRO A 77 16.94 -13.98 -11.77
C PRO A 77 16.66 -12.70 -10.99
N SER A 78 17.36 -12.52 -9.87
CA SER A 78 17.26 -11.31 -9.05
C SER A 78 17.71 -10.14 -9.92
N SER A 79 16.74 -9.51 -10.58
CA SER A 79 16.98 -8.41 -11.50
C SER A 79 17.58 -7.28 -10.66
N PRO A 80 18.78 -6.77 -10.99
CA PRO A 80 19.38 -5.67 -10.26
C PRO A 80 18.47 -4.45 -10.42
N CYS A 81 17.66 -4.19 -9.40
CA CYS A 81 16.74 -3.07 -9.36
C CYS A 81 17.56 -1.80 -9.11
N SER A 82 17.93 -1.12 -10.19
CA SER A 82 18.48 0.23 -10.15
C SER A 82 17.42 1.17 -9.54
N SER A 83 17.72 1.65 -8.34
CA SER A 83 16.90 2.60 -7.59
C SER A 83 16.79 3.95 -8.33
N LEU A 84 15.68 4.16 -9.03
CA LEU A 84 15.25 5.49 -9.48
C LEU A 84 14.28 6.06 -8.46
N GLY A 85 14.74 7.07 -7.72
CA GLY A 85 13.92 7.83 -6.78
C GLY A 85 12.87 8.65 -7.53
N LEU A 86 11.60 8.48 -7.15
CA LEU A 86 10.51 9.34 -7.60
C LEU A 86 9.77 9.88 -6.38
N ASN A 87 9.77 11.21 -6.33
CA ASN A 87 9.05 12.04 -5.38
C ASN A 87 7.54 11.81 -5.51
N THR A 88 6.88 11.79 -4.36
CA THR A 88 5.44 11.57 -4.21
C THR A 88 4.75 12.91 -4.18
N ASP A 89 3.88 13.19 -5.16
CA ASP A 89 2.85 14.21 -5.04
C ASP A 89 1.47 13.56 -4.94
N GLN A 90 0.66 14.16 -4.08
CA GLN A 90 -0.57 13.65 -3.49
C GLN A 90 -1.83 14.11 -4.26
N ASN A 91 -2.89 13.30 -4.07
CA ASN A 91 -4.32 13.66 -4.06
C ASN A 91 -5.04 13.95 -5.38
N HIS A 92 -6.08 13.15 -5.68
CA HIS A 92 -7.47 13.49 -5.32
C HIS A 92 -8.42 12.34 -5.70
N ALA A 93 -9.24 11.91 -4.74
CA ALA A 93 -10.37 11.02 -4.95
C ALA A 93 -11.64 11.86 -5.20
N ALA A 94 -12.42 11.49 -6.21
CA ALA A 94 -13.76 12.00 -6.40
C ALA A 94 -14.74 10.85 -6.62
N ASP A 95 -15.79 10.96 -5.84
CA ASP A 95 -16.98 10.14 -5.64
C ASP A 95 -18.09 10.64 -6.59
N ILE A 96 -18.79 9.76 -7.30
CA ILE A 96 -20.00 10.14 -8.07
C ILE A 96 -21.06 9.03 -8.00
N ASN A 97 -22.19 9.44 -7.41
CA ASN A 97 -23.48 8.77 -7.31
C ASN A 97 -24.23 8.70 -8.64
N ASP A 98 -24.96 7.60 -8.81
CA ASP A 98 -25.93 7.30 -9.87
C ASP A 98 -27.35 7.68 -9.42
N PRO A 99 -28.21 8.24 -10.30
CA PRO A 99 -29.57 7.73 -10.30
C PRO A 99 -30.23 7.58 -11.69
N HIS A 100 -30.83 6.40 -11.87
CA HIS A 100 -31.78 6.01 -12.90
C HIS A 100 -32.97 6.95 -13.13
N LYS A 101 -33.38 7.07 -14.41
CA LYS A 101 -34.79 7.32 -14.78
C LYS A 101 -35.10 6.73 -16.17
N MET A 102 -35.88 5.65 -16.20
CA MET A 102 -36.48 5.12 -17.44
C MET A 102 -37.73 5.95 -17.77
N ILE A 103 -37.86 6.34 -19.05
CA ILE A 103 -39.08 6.90 -19.64
C ILE A 103 -39.50 5.97 -20.77
N ASP A 104 -40.73 5.49 -20.67
CA ASP A 104 -41.41 4.58 -21.59
C ASP A 104 -42.40 5.41 -22.43
N ILE A 105 -42.24 5.43 -23.76
CA ILE A 105 -43.19 6.08 -24.69
C ILE A 105 -43.35 5.18 -25.93
N ASN A 106 -44.38 4.33 -25.87
CA ASN A 106 -45.04 3.74 -27.03
C ASN A 106 -46.03 4.73 -27.63
N SER A 107 -46.04 4.88 -28.96
CA SER A 107 -47.23 5.00 -29.83
C SER A 107 -46.81 5.27 -31.28
N SER A 108 -46.98 4.28 -32.16
CA SER A 108 -46.91 4.44 -33.62
C SER A 108 -48.33 4.46 -34.22
N PRO A 109 -48.61 5.28 -35.25
CA PRO A 109 -49.86 5.23 -36.00
C PRO A 109 -49.83 4.17 -37.12
N PRO A 110 -51.00 3.72 -37.64
CA PRO A 110 -51.08 2.66 -38.64
C PRO A 110 -50.76 3.18 -40.04
N VAL A 111 -49.98 2.40 -40.79
CA VAL A 111 -49.64 2.65 -42.20
C VAL A 111 -50.73 2.08 -43.10
N THR A 112 -51.25 2.93 -43.99
CA THR A 112 -52.28 2.62 -44.97
C THR A 112 -51.67 1.94 -46.19
N ASN A 113 -52.13 0.72 -46.49
CA ASN A 113 -51.82 -0.01 -47.72
C ASN A 113 -52.47 0.66 -48.94
N CYS A 114 -51.71 0.85 -50.03
CA CYS A 114 -52.28 1.20 -51.33
C CYS A 114 -51.49 0.67 -52.53
N MET A 115 -52.25 0.02 -53.41
CA MET A 115 -52.16 -0.04 -54.88
C MET A 115 -51.34 -1.17 -55.54
N SER A 116 -52.11 -1.90 -56.35
CA SER A 116 -51.78 -3.02 -57.23
C SER A 116 -51.15 -2.58 -58.56
N ALA A 117 -50.15 -3.34 -58.99
CA ALA A 117 -49.41 -3.19 -60.23
C ALA A 117 -50.27 -3.48 -61.47
N GLY A 118 -50.55 -2.46 -62.28
CA GLY A 118 -51.29 -2.64 -63.53
C GLY A 118 -51.51 -1.36 -64.33
N HIS A 119 -50.52 -0.46 -64.46
CA HIS A 119 -50.68 0.69 -65.37
C HIS A 119 -49.38 1.44 -65.78
N LEU A 120 -48.22 0.77 -65.88
CA LEU A 120 -46.93 1.48 -66.05
C LEU A 120 -46.48 1.74 -67.50
N SER A 121 -47.15 1.21 -68.52
CA SER A 121 -46.68 1.35 -69.91
C SER A 121 -46.99 2.70 -70.58
N SER A 122 -47.82 3.57 -69.97
CA SER A 122 -48.26 4.84 -70.59
C SER A 122 -47.59 6.10 -70.07
N LEU A 123 -46.70 6.02 -69.06
CA LEU A 123 -46.07 7.18 -68.41
C LEU A 123 -44.73 7.61 -69.05
N PHE A 124 -44.13 6.79 -69.91
CA PHE A 124 -42.84 7.09 -70.54
C PHE A 124 -42.85 8.26 -71.55
N LYS A 125 -44.04 8.80 -71.91
CA LYS A 125 -44.15 9.97 -72.79
C LYS A 125 -44.06 11.33 -72.08
N LEU A 126 -44.00 11.35 -70.75
CA LEU A 126 -44.01 12.58 -69.93
C LEU A 126 -42.64 12.95 -69.31
N GLY A 127 -41.55 12.34 -69.77
CA GLY A 127 -40.21 12.69 -69.30
C GLY A 127 -39.88 12.16 -67.90
N PHE A 128 -40.45 11.01 -67.51
CA PHE A 128 -40.10 10.31 -66.27
C PHE A 128 -38.94 9.34 -66.50
N ARG A 129 -38.06 9.20 -65.51
CA ARG A 129 -36.96 8.23 -65.49
C ARG A 129 -37.16 7.27 -64.32
N GLU A 130 -36.88 5.99 -64.56
CA GLU A 130 -36.81 4.97 -63.51
C GLU A 130 -35.40 5.00 -62.92
N ILE A 131 -35.29 5.30 -61.63
CA ILE A 131 -34.02 5.39 -60.90
C ILE A 131 -34.08 4.43 -59.70
N GLU A 132 -32.97 3.76 -59.39
CA GLU A 132 -32.86 2.99 -58.15
C GLU A 132 -32.79 3.94 -56.94
N CYS A 133 -33.56 3.64 -55.90
CA CYS A 133 -33.55 4.42 -54.67
C CYS A 133 -32.16 4.40 -54.01
N LEU A 134 -31.50 5.56 -53.97
CA LEU A 134 -30.18 5.75 -53.36
C LEU A 134 -30.18 5.48 -51.84
N GLY A 135 -31.34 5.56 -51.19
CA GLY A 135 -31.48 5.39 -49.74
C GLY A 135 -31.22 6.68 -48.96
N TYR A 136 -31.30 6.60 -47.64
CA TYR A 136 -31.02 7.73 -46.76
C TYR A 136 -29.52 7.82 -46.47
N GLN A 137 -28.89 8.91 -46.89
CA GLN A 137 -27.48 9.15 -46.63
C GLN A 137 -27.29 9.65 -45.19
N LEU A 138 -26.48 8.92 -44.42
CA LEU A 138 -26.03 9.38 -43.10
C LEU A 138 -24.91 10.40 -43.28
N HIS A 139 -25.12 11.59 -42.73
CA HIS A 139 -24.08 12.61 -42.62
C HIS A 139 -23.28 12.42 -41.33
N PHE A 140 -21.97 12.31 -41.47
CA PHE A 140 -20.98 12.29 -40.40
C PHE A 140 -20.00 13.46 -40.62
N PRO A 141 -19.32 13.96 -39.58
CA PRO A 141 -18.30 15.01 -39.75
C PRO A 141 -17.16 14.55 -40.67
N ASP A 142 -16.68 15.45 -41.54
CA ASP A 142 -15.83 15.17 -42.71
C ASP A 142 -14.41 14.62 -42.41
N SER A 143 -14.06 14.36 -41.15
CA SER A 143 -12.67 14.09 -40.74
C SER A 143 -12.34 12.63 -40.47
N GLU A 144 -13.29 11.69 -40.55
CA GLU A 144 -13.08 10.32 -40.06
C GLU A 144 -13.56 9.21 -41.02
N LEU A 145 -13.00 8.01 -40.83
CA LEU A 145 -13.41 6.81 -41.55
C LEU A 145 -14.86 6.47 -41.17
N LEU A 146 -15.83 6.69 -42.06
CA LEU A 146 -17.26 6.55 -41.71
C LEU A 146 -17.62 5.16 -41.17
N LEU A 147 -16.90 4.11 -41.59
CA LEU A 147 -17.08 2.76 -41.06
C LEU A 147 -16.85 2.67 -39.53
N THR A 148 -15.97 3.49 -38.97
CA THR A 148 -15.68 3.43 -37.53
C THR A 148 -16.69 4.19 -36.69
N LEU A 149 -17.48 5.09 -37.31
CA LEU A 149 -18.51 5.91 -36.69
C LEU A 149 -19.89 5.24 -36.63
N TYR A 150 -20.14 4.22 -37.46
CA TYR A 150 -21.40 3.49 -37.44
C TYR A 150 -21.42 2.34 -36.43
N ALA A 151 -22.48 2.25 -35.62
CA ALA A 151 -22.65 1.21 -34.62
C ALA A 151 -23.18 -0.09 -35.24
N PHE A 152 -22.35 -0.85 -35.98
CA PHE A 152 -22.77 -2.10 -36.63
C PHE A 152 -23.34 -3.16 -35.66
N ALA A 153 -22.98 -3.10 -34.37
CA ALA A 153 -23.46 -4.03 -33.35
C ALA A 153 -24.98 -3.97 -33.15
N ILE A 154 -25.66 -2.87 -33.52
CA ILE A 154 -27.13 -2.77 -33.43
C ILE A 154 -27.83 -3.84 -34.29
N HIS A 155 -27.23 -4.24 -35.41
CA HIS A 155 -27.80 -5.24 -36.33
C HIS A 155 -27.74 -6.65 -35.79
N LYS A 156 -26.87 -6.92 -34.82
CA LYS A 156 -26.74 -8.23 -34.18
C LYS A 156 -27.69 -8.40 -32.99
N ASN A 157 -28.16 -7.29 -32.42
CA ASN A 157 -29.00 -7.34 -31.24
C ASN A 157 -30.44 -7.72 -31.61
N SER A 158 -30.85 -8.96 -31.31
CA SER A 158 -32.18 -9.49 -31.60
C SER A 158 -33.31 -8.71 -30.94
N HIS A 159 -33.03 -7.93 -29.89
CA HIS A 159 -34.01 -7.08 -29.23
C HIS A 159 -34.26 -5.76 -29.97
N LEU A 160 -33.37 -5.37 -30.88
CA LEU A 160 -33.52 -4.18 -31.71
C LEU A 160 -33.98 -4.60 -33.09
N HIS A 161 -35.26 -4.38 -33.38
CA HIS A 161 -35.80 -4.63 -34.72
C HIS A 161 -35.36 -3.50 -35.66
N VAL A 162 -34.18 -3.67 -36.26
CA VAL A 162 -33.62 -2.73 -37.23
C VAL A 162 -34.31 -2.95 -38.59
N THR A 163 -35.02 -1.93 -39.07
CA THR A 163 -35.85 -2.00 -40.29
C THR A 163 -35.11 -1.54 -41.55
N TRP A 164 -33.78 -1.51 -41.54
CA TRP A 164 -32.96 -1.06 -42.67
C TRP A 164 -31.68 -1.87 -42.85
N SER A 165 -31.25 -2.00 -44.10
CA SER A 165 -29.94 -2.49 -44.49
C SER A 165 -28.96 -1.35 -44.66
N VAL A 166 -27.68 -1.59 -44.38
CA VAL A 166 -26.60 -0.61 -44.53
C VAL A 166 -25.80 -0.93 -45.78
N SER A 167 -25.62 0.07 -46.64
CA SER A 167 -24.68 0.03 -47.75
C SER A 167 -23.62 1.12 -47.57
N VAL A 168 -22.39 0.82 -47.98
CA VAL A 168 -21.29 1.79 -47.95
C VAL A 168 -20.87 2.00 -49.40
N MET A 169 -21.06 3.21 -49.91
CA MET A 169 -20.73 3.59 -51.29
C MET A 169 -20.06 4.96 -51.27
N ASP A 170 -18.96 5.12 -52.03
CA ASP A 170 -18.29 6.41 -52.26
C ASP A 170 -17.98 7.22 -50.99
N ASN A 171 -17.51 6.54 -49.95
CA ASN A 171 -17.23 7.16 -48.65
C ASN A 171 -18.47 7.82 -48.01
N ALA A 172 -19.65 7.27 -48.28
CA ALA A 172 -20.89 7.59 -47.60
C ALA A 172 -21.56 6.30 -47.10
N ILE A 173 -22.22 6.40 -45.95
CA ILE A 173 -23.06 5.32 -45.44
C ILE A 173 -24.49 5.64 -45.83
N THR A 174 -25.10 4.75 -46.60
CA THR A 174 -26.50 4.83 -47.01
C THR A 174 -27.32 3.77 -46.29
N LEU A 175 -28.43 4.20 -45.70
CA LEU A 175 -29.40 3.33 -45.05
C LEU A 175 -30.57 3.10 -46.00
N ARG A 176 -30.90 1.84 -46.27
CA ARG A 176 -32.04 1.48 -47.12
C ARG A 176 -33.08 0.73 -46.28
N SER A 177 -34.29 1.29 -46.18
CA SER A 177 -35.39 0.64 -45.47
C SER A 177 -35.72 -0.72 -46.09
N HIS A 178 -36.10 -1.72 -45.27
CA HIS A 178 -36.61 -3.00 -45.75
C HIS A 178 -37.95 -2.85 -46.52
N GLU A 179 -38.66 -1.74 -46.30
CA GLU A 179 -39.87 -1.36 -47.04
C GLU A 179 -39.56 -0.39 -48.20
N CYS A 180 -38.33 -0.43 -48.73
CA CYS A 180 -37.92 0.40 -49.86
C CYS A 180 -38.60 -0.09 -51.17
N SER A 181 -39.12 0.84 -51.97
CA SER A 181 -39.72 0.53 -53.28
C SER A 181 -38.72 0.07 -54.34
N HIS A 182 -37.41 0.14 -54.06
CA HIS A 182 -36.27 -0.12 -54.94
C HIS A 182 -36.19 0.76 -56.19
N ASN A 183 -37.24 0.81 -57.00
CA ASN A 183 -37.32 1.62 -58.21
C ASN A 183 -38.28 2.79 -58.00
N LEU A 184 -37.83 4.00 -58.33
CA LEU A 184 -38.59 5.24 -58.24
C LEU A 184 -38.81 5.80 -59.63
N ILE A 185 -40.02 6.29 -59.87
CA ILE A 185 -40.38 7.01 -61.10
C ILE A 185 -40.39 8.50 -60.75
N ILE A 186 -39.31 9.20 -61.11
CA ILE A 186 -39.11 10.61 -60.76
C ILE A 186 -39.18 11.46 -62.04
N PRO A 187 -39.81 12.66 -62.02
CA PRO A 187 -39.73 13.60 -63.13
C PRO A 187 -38.25 13.92 -63.44
N ALA A 188 -37.89 14.07 -64.72
CA ALA A 188 -36.50 14.38 -65.10
C ALA A 188 -35.93 15.69 -64.51
N SER A 189 -36.77 16.55 -63.91
CA SER A 189 -36.39 17.85 -63.35
C SER A 189 -36.17 17.87 -61.83
N ASP A 190 -36.45 16.78 -61.10
CA ASP A 190 -36.29 16.75 -59.64
C ASP A 190 -34.97 16.08 -59.23
N ASP A 191 -34.40 16.55 -58.12
CA ASP A 191 -33.20 16.00 -57.51
C ASP A 191 -33.44 14.54 -57.08
N ASP A 192 -32.38 13.74 -57.07
CA ASP A 192 -32.42 12.31 -56.72
C ASP A 192 -32.72 12.11 -55.23
N LYS A 193 -33.98 12.31 -54.83
CA LYS A 193 -34.47 12.14 -53.46
C LYS A 193 -34.77 10.66 -53.17
N PRO A 194 -34.53 10.19 -51.92
CA PRO A 194 -34.90 8.84 -51.53
C PRO A 194 -36.42 8.63 -51.52
N CYS A 195 -36.85 7.36 -51.59
CA CYS A 195 -38.26 6.99 -51.43
C CYS A 195 -38.79 7.43 -50.05
N THR A 196 -40.10 7.56 -49.90
CA THR A 196 -40.74 7.98 -48.64
C THR A 196 -40.33 7.10 -47.45
N SER A 197 -40.29 5.78 -47.63
CA SER A 197 -39.86 4.84 -46.59
C SER A 197 -38.40 5.05 -46.15
N CYS A 198 -37.49 5.33 -47.09
CA CYS A 198 -36.09 5.62 -46.79
C CYS A 198 -35.94 7.03 -46.19
N SER A 199 -36.66 8.04 -46.69
CA SER A 199 -36.65 9.40 -46.14
C SER A 199 -37.14 9.43 -44.69
N ASN A 200 -38.12 8.60 -44.34
CA ASN A 200 -38.63 8.46 -42.97
C ASN A 200 -37.61 7.86 -41.99
N LEU A 201 -36.51 7.25 -42.44
CA LEU A 201 -35.44 6.77 -41.56
C LEU A 201 -34.78 7.91 -40.78
N HIS A 202 -34.83 9.15 -41.28
CA HIS A 202 -34.35 10.32 -40.54
C HIS A 202 -35.09 10.50 -39.20
N ASN A 203 -36.38 10.15 -39.14
CA ASN A 203 -37.19 10.26 -37.93
C ASN A 203 -37.07 9.04 -36.99
N ASN A 204 -36.31 8.02 -37.38
CA ASN A 204 -36.10 6.85 -36.54
C ASN A 204 -35.20 7.21 -35.35
N THR A 205 -35.66 6.90 -34.13
CA THR A 205 -34.96 7.23 -32.88
C THR A 205 -33.56 6.63 -32.79
N ILE A 206 -33.34 5.44 -33.35
CA ILE A 206 -32.03 4.77 -33.38
C ILE A 206 -31.10 5.50 -34.34
N VAL A 207 -31.58 5.88 -35.53
CA VAL A 207 -30.80 6.61 -36.55
C VAL A 207 -30.42 7.99 -36.03
N MET A 208 -31.37 8.74 -35.46
CA MET A 208 -31.09 10.01 -34.79
C MET A 208 -30.09 9.84 -33.65
N GLY A 209 -30.23 8.77 -32.85
CA GLY A 209 -29.31 8.47 -31.77
C GLY A 209 -27.88 8.17 -32.27
N ILE A 210 -27.72 7.51 -33.41
CA ILE A 210 -26.41 7.31 -34.04
C ILE A 210 -25.81 8.66 -34.43
N GLN A 211 -26.58 9.53 -35.11
CA GLN A 211 -26.11 10.86 -35.50
C GLN A 211 -25.71 11.70 -34.27
N HIS A 212 -26.58 11.79 -33.26
CA HIS A 212 -26.29 12.51 -32.02
C HIS A 212 -25.03 11.99 -31.32
N ARG A 213 -24.81 10.67 -31.26
CA ARG A 213 -23.58 10.11 -30.66
C ARG A 213 -22.33 10.40 -31.48
N SER A 214 -22.46 10.55 -32.80
CA SER A 214 -21.34 10.93 -33.67
C SER A 214 -21.00 12.41 -33.60
N PHE A 215 -21.98 13.28 -33.34
CA PHE A 215 -21.76 14.73 -33.26
C PHE A 215 -21.45 15.21 -31.83
N ASP A 216 -22.24 14.76 -30.85
CA ASP A 216 -22.19 15.26 -29.48
C ASP A 216 -21.32 14.38 -28.57
N GLY A 217 -20.85 13.24 -29.09
CA GLY A 217 -20.10 12.24 -28.35
C GLY A 217 -20.99 11.24 -27.60
N VAL A 218 -20.34 10.36 -26.86
CA VAL A 218 -20.97 9.21 -26.18
C VAL A 218 -20.91 9.37 -24.68
N ASP A 219 -22.06 9.19 -24.03
CA ASP A 219 -22.15 9.05 -22.59
C ASP A 219 -21.63 7.68 -22.11
N GLU A 220 -20.95 7.64 -20.96
CA GLU A 220 -20.33 6.42 -20.42
C GLU A 220 -21.33 5.30 -20.09
N SER A 221 -22.60 5.65 -19.84
CA SER A 221 -23.67 4.69 -19.56
C SER A 221 -24.27 4.03 -20.82
N THR A 222 -23.88 4.50 -22.01
CA THR A 222 -24.44 4.00 -23.28
C THR A 222 -24.15 2.50 -23.46
N PRO A 223 -25.18 1.66 -23.71
CA PRO A 223 -24.97 0.23 -23.92
C PRO A 223 -24.09 -0.04 -25.15
N TRP A 224 -23.25 -1.07 -25.06
CA TRP A 224 -22.19 -1.31 -26.05
C TRP A 224 -22.72 -1.59 -27.46
N SER A 225 -23.96 -2.07 -27.60
CA SER A 225 -24.59 -2.29 -28.90
C SER A 225 -24.76 -1.00 -29.71
N TYR A 226 -24.87 0.16 -29.04
CA TYR A 226 -25.06 1.46 -29.68
C TYR A 226 -23.75 2.21 -29.94
N LEU A 227 -22.62 1.63 -29.53
CA LEU A 227 -21.32 2.24 -29.66
C LEU A 227 -20.71 1.92 -31.02
N ALA A 228 -20.12 2.96 -31.60
CA ALA A 228 -19.30 2.85 -32.80
C ALA A 228 -17.95 2.22 -32.47
N HIS A 229 -17.23 1.74 -33.48
CA HIS A 229 -15.92 1.11 -33.28
C HIS A 229 -14.90 2.07 -32.65
N ASP A 230 -14.92 3.34 -33.06
CA ASP A 230 -14.01 4.34 -32.52
C ASP A 230 -14.25 4.56 -31.01
N HIS A 231 -15.52 4.76 -30.62
CA HIS A 231 -15.93 4.87 -29.22
C HIS A 231 -15.54 3.65 -28.38
N LEU A 232 -15.66 2.43 -28.93
CA LEU A 232 -15.21 1.21 -28.25
C LEU A 232 -13.69 1.20 -28.04
N THR A 233 -12.91 1.67 -29.01
CA THR A 233 -11.46 1.77 -28.92
C THR A 233 -11.05 2.81 -27.88
N MET A 234 -11.69 3.97 -27.86
CA MET A 234 -11.47 4.99 -26.83
C MET A 234 -11.79 4.47 -25.41
N LEU A 235 -12.92 3.79 -25.23
CA LEU A 235 -13.28 3.17 -23.95
C LEU A 235 -12.27 2.10 -23.53
N LEU A 236 -11.81 1.28 -24.47
CA LEU A 236 -10.78 0.27 -24.22
C LEU A 236 -9.47 0.93 -23.75
N GLN A 237 -9.02 1.98 -24.44
CA GLN A 237 -7.83 2.73 -24.04
C GLN A 237 -8.00 3.37 -22.65
N LYS A 238 -9.16 3.96 -22.35
CA LYS A 238 -9.47 4.52 -21.03
C LYS A 238 -9.44 3.45 -19.95
N LYS A 239 -10.03 2.27 -20.20
CA LYS A 239 -9.97 1.14 -19.27
C LYS A 239 -8.54 0.64 -19.08
N ASN A 240 -7.74 0.52 -20.13
CA ASN A 240 -6.34 0.12 -20.03
C ASN A 240 -5.53 1.13 -19.21
N LYS A 241 -5.72 2.44 -19.41
CA LYS A 241 -5.11 3.47 -18.57
C LYS A 241 -5.47 3.28 -17.09
N LYS A 242 -6.74 3.01 -16.78
CA LYS A 242 -7.20 2.74 -15.41
C LYS A 242 -6.58 1.47 -14.83
N ILE A 243 -6.51 0.39 -15.62
CA ILE A 243 -5.84 -0.86 -15.21
C ILE A 243 -4.37 -0.60 -14.89
N HIS A 244 -3.64 0.08 -15.76
CA HIS A 244 -2.24 0.42 -15.53
C HIS A 244 -2.06 1.29 -14.28
N GLN A 245 -2.92 2.27 -14.06
CA GLN A 245 -2.89 3.10 -12.85
C GLN A 245 -3.11 2.25 -11.59
N LEU A 246 -4.08 1.34 -11.61
CA LEU A 246 -4.34 0.42 -10.49
C LEU A 246 -3.18 -0.54 -10.24
N GLN A 247 -2.55 -1.06 -11.30
CA GLN A 247 -1.35 -1.91 -11.20
C GLN A 247 -0.19 -1.16 -10.56
N LEU A 248 0.09 0.08 -10.99
CA LEU A 248 1.13 0.91 -10.40
C LEU A 248 0.83 1.21 -8.92
N ASN A 249 -0.42 1.51 -8.59
CA ASN A 249 -0.84 1.74 -7.20
C ASN A 249 -0.65 0.48 -6.34
N ALA A 250 -1.02 -0.69 -6.86
CA ALA A 250 -0.83 -1.98 -6.18
C ALA A 250 0.66 -2.28 -5.94
N LEU A 251 1.51 -2.07 -6.96
CA LEU A 251 2.95 -2.25 -6.83
C LEU A 251 3.56 -1.31 -5.78
N ASN A 252 3.18 -0.03 -5.81
CA ASN A 252 3.63 0.95 -4.83
C ASN A 252 3.19 0.59 -3.41
N ALA A 253 1.96 0.10 -3.24
CA ALA A 253 1.47 -0.40 -1.96
C ALA A 253 2.27 -1.61 -1.47
N ALA A 254 2.56 -2.57 -2.35
CA ALA A 254 3.39 -3.74 -2.04
C ALA A 254 4.81 -3.34 -1.60
N CYS A 255 5.45 -2.41 -2.30
CA CYS A 255 6.77 -1.88 -1.91
C CYS A 255 6.72 -1.21 -0.53
N LYS A 256 5.70 -0.38 -0.25
CA LYS A 256 5.51 0.26 1.06
C LYS A 256 5.32 -0.78 2.17
N LEU A 257 4.53 -1.83 1.92
CA LEU A 257 4.35 -2.94 2.86
C LEU A 257 5.67 -3.68 3.11
N GLY A 258 6.48 -3.92 2.08
CA GLY A 258 7.80 -4.52 2.22
C GLY A 258 8.73 -3.71 3.14
N VAL A 259 8.78 -2.39 2.96
CA VAL A 259 9.55 -1.50 3.84
C VAL A 259 9.01 -1.51 5.27
N CYS A 260 7.70 -1.46 5.47
CA CYS A 260 7.10 -1.54 6.80
C CYS A 260 7.40 -2.89 7.49
N ASN A 261 7.36 -3.99 6.74
CA ASN A 261 7.64 -5.32 7.26
C ASN A 261 9.09 -5.46 7.73
N THR A 262 10.05 -4.96 6.95
CA THR A 262 11.47 -4.96 7.35
C THR A 262 11.70 -4.11 8.61
N GLN A 263 11.03 -2.96 8.75
CA GLN A 263 11.10 -2.16 9.98
C GLN A 263 10.48 -2.89 11.18
N LEU A 264 9.34 -3.55 10.99
CA LEU A 264 8.66 -4.34 12.02
C LEU A 264 9.54 -5.50 12.48
N GLU A 265 10.22 -6.18 11.56
CA GLU A 265 11.21 -7.20 11.89
C GLU A 265 12.38 -6.62 12.70
N GLY A 266 12.88 -5.44 12.34
CA GLY A 266 13.84 -4.69 13.14
C GLY A 266 13.36 -4.44 14.57
N TRP A 267 12.11 -4.01 14.75
CA TRP A 267 11.49 -3.84 16.06
C TRP A 267 11.35 -5.15 16.85
N LYS A 268 10.98 -6.25 16.19
CA LYS A 268 10.93 -7.58 16.81
C LYS A 268 12.30 -8.02 17.32
N ARG A 269 13.34 -7.94 16.47
CA ARG A 269 14.72 -8.26 16.85
C ARG A 269 15.20 -7.40 18.01
N PHE A 270 14.88 -6.11 17.99
CA PHE A 270 15.20 -5.19 19.07
C PHE A 270 14.49 -5.55 20.39
N SER A 271 13.20 -5.88 20.33
CA SER A 271 12.44 -6.31 21.51
C SER A 271 13.00 -7.61 22.10
N VAL A 272 13.38 -8.57 21.25
CA VAL A 272 14.03 -9.82 21.69
C VAL A 272 15.37 -9.52 22.35
N ALA A 273 16.22 -8.69 21.73
CA ALA A 273 17.52 -8.31 22.28
C ALA A 273 17.43 -7.61 23.64
N ILE A 274 16.39 -6.78 23.86
CA ILE A 274 16.09 -6.18 25.17
C ILE A 274 15.69 -7.25 26.18
N GLY A 275 14.86 -8.22 25.77
CA GLY A 275 14.35 -9.26 26.67
C GLY A 275 15.39 -10.31 27.05
N THR A 276 16.33 -10.64 26.17
CA THR A 276 17.32 -11.70 26.39
C THR A 276 18.56 -11.24 27.15
N HIS A 277 18.95 -9.98 27.03
CA HIS A 277 20.19 -9.48 27.61
C HIS A 277 19.92 -8.40 28.66
N ASP A 278 20.32 -8.68 29.91
CA ASP A 278 20.43 -7.67 30.94
C ASP A 278 21.66 -6.79 30.65
N ILE A 279 21.53 -5.88 29.70
CA ILE A 279 22.59 -4.94 29.32
C ILE A 279 22.48 -3.74 30.26
N PRO A 280 23.45 -3.53 31.17
CA PRO A 280 23.44 -2.38 32.04
C PRO A 280 23.45 -1.13 31.16
N ARG A 281 22.44 -0.26 31.33
CA ARG A 281 22.32 1.04 30.64
C ARG A 281 21.89 0.98 29.18
N LEU A 282 21.23 -0.10 28.76
CA LEU A 282 20.57 -0.19 27.45
C LEU A 282 19.71 1.04 27.15
N TRP A 283 18.89 1.47 28.12
CA TRP A 283 18.05 2.66 28.01
C TRP A 283 18.83 3.94 27.68
N LYS A 284 20.05 4.12 28.22
CA LYS A 284 20.87 5.29 27.93
C LYS A 284 21.43 5.23 26.50
N LEU A 285 21.82 4.04 26.04
CA LEU A 285 22.25 3.83 24.66
C LEU A 285 21.11 4.18 23.69
N ILE A 286 19.92 3.60 23.91
CA ILE A 286 18.71 3.86 23.11
C ILE A 286 18.39 5.37 23.11
N ALA A 287 18.33 6.00 24.29
CA ALA A 287 18.04 7.43 24.39
C ALA A 287 19.09 8.30 23.69
N SER A 288 20.37 7.91 23.73
CA SER A 288 21.44 8.65 23.05
C SER A 288 21.36 8.55 21.53
N GLU A 289 20.86 7.43 21.00
CA GLU A 289 20.67 7.24 19.56
C GLU A 289 19.39 7.89 19.06
N LEU A 290 18.30 7.81 19.82
CA LEU A 290 17.07 8.54 19.51
C LEU A 290 17.31 10.05 19.47
N LYS A 291 18.11 10.60 20.40
CA LYS A 291 18.51 12.01 20.37
C LYS A 291 19.33 12.41 19.13
N LYS A 292 20.00 11.45 18.49
CA LYS A 292 20.76 11.65 17.25
C LYS A 292 19.92 11.38 15.99
N GLY A 293 18.65 11.01 16.14
CA GLY A 293 17.82 10.58 15.01
C GLY A 293 18.24 9.23 14.41
N GLY A 294 18.91 8.37 15.19
CA GLY A 294 19.34 7.05 14.72
C GLY A 294 18.16 6.13 14.42
N SER A 295 18.23 5.39 13.31
CA SER A 295 17.24 4.37 12.96
C SER A 295 17.28 3.18 13.92
N ILE A 296 16.24 2.35 13.92
CA ILE A 296 16.22 1.15 14.77
C ILE A 296 17.37 0.19 14.47
N PHE A 297 17.77 0.07 13.21
CA PHE A 297 18.91 -0.74 12.81
C PHE A 297 20.22 -0.19 13.38
N ALA A 298 20.38 1.14 13.41
CA ALA A 298 21.55 1.76 14.06
C ALA A 298 21.58 1.52 15.57
N ILE A 299 20.41 1.49 16.22
CA ILE A 299 20.28 1.12 17.64
C ILE A 299 20.70 -0.34 17.83
N LEU A 300 20.16 -1.27 17.03
CA LEU A 300 20.52 -2.69 17.05
C LEU A 300 22.02 -2.91 16.89
N THR A 301 22.66 -2.30 15.90
CA THR A 301 24.11 -2.41 15.69
C THR A 301 24.90 -1.94 16.91
N LYS A 302 24.46 -0.87 17.60
CA LYS A 302 25.13 -0.41 18.83
C LYS A 302 24.85 -1.29 20.03
N VAL A 303 23.68 -1.91 20.11
CA VAL A 303 23.38 -2.94 21.10
C VAL A 303 24.29 -4.14 20.88
N ASP A 304 24.45 -4.63 19.65
CA ASP A 304 25.37 -5.70 19.31
C ASP A 304 26.82 -5.36 19.69
N HIS A 305 27.28 -4.14 19.38
CA HIS A 305 28.60 -3.68 19.82
C HIS A 305 28.72 -3.58 21.34
N ALA A 306 27.66 -3.24 22.07
CA ALA A 306 27.65 -3.21 23.52
C ALA A 306 27.69 -4.63 24.12
N VAL A 307 26.96 -5.58 23.54
CA VAL A 307 27.00 -7.01 23.91
C VAL A 307 28.40 -7.59 23.69
N GLN A 308 29.04 -7.25 22.57
CA GLN A 308 30.42 -7.62 22.26
C GLN A 308 31.46 -6.88 23.12
N LYS A 309 31.04 -5.99 24.03
CA LYS A 309 31.90 -5.14 24.87
C LYS A 309 32.82 -4.19 24.09
N ASN A 310 32.50 -3.93 22.82
CA ASN A 310 33.19 -2.99 21.93
C ASN A 310 32.67 -1.56 22.08
N TYR A 311 31.48 -1.39 22.68
CA TYR A 311 30.88 -0.09 22.91
C TYR A 311 30.39 0.07 24.36
N TYR A 312 30.74 1.20 24.98
CA TYR A 312 30.24 1.58 26.31
C TYR A 312 29.54 2.94 26.20
N PRO A 313 28.22 3.03 26.46
CA PRO A 313 27.52 4.30 26.37
C PRO A 313 28.12 5.31 27.37
N ARG A 314 28.69 6.40 26.83
CA ARG A 314 29.25 7.50 27.63
C ARG A 314 28.11 8.37 28.16
N GLY A 315 27.91 8.38 29.47
CA GLY A 315 26.92 9.23 30.13
C GLY A 315 26.61 8.79 31.55
N TYR A 316 27.25 9.41 32.53
CA TYR A 316 27.01 9.19 33.96
C TYR A 316 26.17 10.33 34.51
N LYS A 317 25.11 10.02 35.27
CA LYS A 317 24.37 11.03 36.03
C LYS A 317 25.16 11.41 37.27
N ARG A 318 24.89 12.59 37.84
CA ARG A 318 25.48 13.02 39.13
C ARG A 318 25.25 11.97 40.23
N THR A 319 24.05 11.41 40.31
CA THR A 319 23.70 10.33 41.25
C THR A 319 24.55 9.06 41.05
N ASP A 320 24.97 8.77 39.81
CA ASP A 320 25.83 7.61 39.51
C ASP A 320 27.24 7.84 40.07
N PHE A 321 27.76 9.06 39.94
CA PHE A 321 29.04 9.44 40.55
C PHE A 321 28.96 9.43 42.07
N GLU A 322 27.89 9.97 42.65
CA GLU A 322 27.70 10.00 44.12
C GLU A 322 27.63 8.58 44.69
N ARG A 323 26.87 7.67 44.05
CA ARG A 323 26.85 6.24 44.42
C ARG A 323 28.21 5.57 44.28
N ALA A 324 28.91 5.80 43.17
CA ALA A 324 30.24 5.23 42.95
C ALA A 324 31.23 5.70 44.01
N TYR A 325 31.15 6.98 44.40
CA TYR A 325 31.98 7.56 45.44
C TYR A 325 31.67 6.99 46.80
N LEU A 326 30.40 6.85 47.16
CA LEU A 326 29.99 6.24 48.42
C LEU A 326 30.50 4.79 48.54
N ILE A 327 30.28 3.97 47.51
CA ILE A 327 30.76 2.59 47.46
C ILE A 327 32.28 2.53 47.57
N TRP A 328 32.98 3.44 46.88
CA TRP A 328 34.43 3.52 46.95
C TRP A 328 34.93 3.90 48.34
N LYS A 329 34.28 4.85 49.02
CA LYS A 329 34.69 5.30 50.36
C LYS A 329 34.40 4.28 51.44
N LEU A 330 33.31 3.52 51.32
CA LEU A 330 32.95 2.49 52.31
C LEU A 330 33.64 1.16 52.06
N GLY A 331 33.68 0.69 50.80
CA GLY A 331 34.18 -0.63 50.43
C GLY A 331 35.57 -0.63 49.78
N GLY A 332 36.21 0.53 49.68
CA GLY A 332 37.52 0.68 49.07
C GLY A 332 37.54 0.45 47.56
N VAL A 333 38.76 0.22 47.02
CA VAL A 333 39.00 0.07 45.57
C VAL A 333 38.32 -1.19 45.02
N SER A 334 38.30 -2.28 45.79
CA SER A 334 37.72 -3.56 45.36
C SER A 334 36.21 -3.44 45.13
N ALA A 335 35.46 -2.91 46.09
CA ALA A 335 34.02 -2.71 45.96
C ALA A 335 33.67 -1.77 44.81
N ALA A 336 34.42 -0.67 44.65
CA ALA A 336 34.23 0.24 43.52
C ALA A 336 34.48 -0.43 42.16
N LYS A 337 35.47 -1.32 42.07
CA LYS A 337 35.75 -2.10 40.85
C LYS A 337 34.63 -3.10 40.55
N ILE A 338 34.12 -3.79 41.57
CA ILE A 338 32.96 -4.68 41.42
C ILE A 338 31.74 -3.89 40.95
N ALA A 339 31.45 -2.73 41.55
CA ALA A 339 30.33 -1.89 41.16
C ALA A 339 30.47 -1.27 39.77
N PHE A 340 31.70 -0.92 39.35
CA PHE A 340 32.00 -0.54 37.97
C PHE A 340 31.66 -1.68 37.01
N CYS A 341 32.08 -2.91 37.31
CA CYS A 341 31.86 -4.07 36.44
C CYS A 341 30.39 -4.53 36.40
N THR A 342 29.70 -4.52 37.54
CA THR A 342 28.36 -5.13 37.70
C THR A 342 27.23 -4.12 37.51
N MET A 343 27.35 -2.94 38.10
CA MET A 343 26.33 -1.88 38.05
C MET A 343 26.63 -0.84 36.94
N GLY A 344 27.75 -1.00 36.25
CA GLY A 344 28.24 -0.08 35.23
C GLY A 344 28.65 1.29 35.77
N LEU A 345 28.79 1.49 37.10
CA LEU A 345 29.09 2.79 37.71
C LEU A 345 30.38 3.44 37.15
N PRO A 346 30.59 4.76 37.28
CA PRO A 346 31.81 5.40 36.79
C PRO A 346 33.06 4.87 37.47
N SER A 347 34.19 4.87 36.75
CA SER A 347 35.47 4.46 37.32
C SER A 347 35.91 5.39 38.46
N ILE A 348 36.78 4.91 39.35
CA ILE A 348 37.30 5.69 40.48
C ILE A 348 37.92 7.01 39.98
N SER A 349 38.71 6.97 38.91
CA SER A 349 39.32 8.16 38.33
C SER A 349 38.29 9.15 37.78
N ALA A 350 37.26 8.67 37.10
CA ALA A 350 36.17 9.52 36.61
C ALA A 350 35.37 10.14 37.77
N THR A 351 35.09 9.33 38.79
CA THR A 351 34.38 9.74 40.01
C THR A 351 35.16 10.79 40.79
N ARG A 352 36.48 10.62 40.95
CA ARG A 352 37.35 11.60 41.61
C ARG A 352 37.43 12.92 40.86
N ARG A 353 37.37 12.91 39.53
CA ARG A 353 37.36 14.13 38.71
C ARG A 353 36.02 14.85 38.79
N PHE A 354 34.92 14.12 38.91
CA PHE A 354 33.58 14.68 38.92
C PHE A 354 33.14 15.20 40.30
N ILE A 355 33.47 14.45 41.37
CA ILE A 355 33.07 14.82 42.73
C ILE A 355 34.11 15.74 43.33
N HIS A 356 33.74 17.00 43.43
CA HIS A 356 34.46 17.98 44.23
C HIS A 356 34.10 17.77 45.70
N ILE A 357 35.06 17.27 46.47
CA ILE A 357 34.97 17.23 47.92
C ILE A 357 35.59 18.54 48.41
N SER A 358 34.81 19.31 49.17
CA SER A 358 35.36 20.44 49.91
C SER A 358 36.35 19.91 50.94
N LEU A 359 37.63 20.27 50.78
CA LEU A 359 38.67 19.89 51.72
C LEU A 359 38.39 20.58 53.07
N LEU A 360 38.38 19.78 54.13
CA LEU A 360 38.37 20.31 55.49
C LEU A 360 39.74 20.87 55.82
N TYR A 361 39.76 22.00 56.50
CA TYR A 361 40.97 22.62 57.00
C TYR A 361 41.42 21.89 58.26
N ALA A 362 42.55 21.20 58.20
CA ALA A 362 43.18 20.61 59.38
C ALA A 362 43.80 21.73 60.23
N SER A 363 43.51 21.72 61.54
CA SER A 363 44.22 22.58 62.50
C SER A 363 45.18 21.71 63.31
N PRO A 364 46.50 21.88 63.18
CA PRO A 364 47.49 21.12 63.96
C PRO A 364 47.55 21.53 65.44
N SER A 365 46.86 22.61 65.81
CA SER A 365 46.73 23.16 67.16
C SER A 365 45.27 23.55 67.37
N ASP A 366 44.94 24.18 68.50
CA ASP A 366 43.59 24.58 68.85
C ASP A 366 42.84 25.22 67.66
N PRO A 367 41.71 24.62 67.23
CA PRO A 367 41.00 25.08 66.05
C PRO A 367 40.38 26.46 66.35
N THR A 368 40.72 27.45 65.52
CA THR A 368 40.09 28.76 65.60
C THR A 368 38.63 28.68 65.16
N THR A 369 37.79 29.54 65.74
CA THR A 369 36.36 29.64 65.42
C THR A 369 36.10 29.73 63.91
N ASN A 370 36.91 30.51 63.19
CA ASN A 370 36.79 30.66 61.73
C ASN A 370 37.06 29.34 60.97
N LYS A 371 38.03 28.53 61.42
CA LYS A 371 38.32 27.22 60.81
C LYS A 371 37.19 26.23 61.08
N ILE A 372 36.64 26.25 62.29
CA ILE A 372 35.48 25.43 62.66
C ILE A 372 34.29 25.82 61.78
N GLU A 373 33.99 27.11 61.68
CA GLU A 373 32.88 27.62 60.85
C GLU A 373 33.06 27.24 59.37
N TYR A 374 34.27 27.37 58.83
CA TYR A 374 34.59 26.93 57.47
C TYR A 374 34.34 25.42 57.30
N ASN A 375 34.82 24.58 58.21
CA ASN A 375 34.66 23.12 58.14
C ASN A 375 33.18 22.70 58.28
N LEU A 376 32.42 23.39 59.14
CA LEU A 376 30.97 23.19 59.25
C LEU A 376 30.27 23.56 57.94
N LYS A 377 30.54 24.75 57.39
CA LYS A 377 29.99 25.16 56.08
C LYS A 377 30.40 24.17 54.98
N ALA A 378 31.64 23.72 54.94
CA ALA A 378 32.13 22.76 53.96
C ALA A 378 31.42 21.39 54.09
N SER A 379 31.15 20.93 55.32
CA SER A 379 30.51 19.64 55.60
C SER A 379 29.00 19.65 55.33
N PHE A 380 28.34 20.79 55.56
CA PHE A 380 26.88 20.90 55.51
C PHE A 380 26.34 21.71 54.31
N SER A 381 27.20 22.31 53.49
CA SER A 381 26.81 23.12 52.32
C SER A 381 26.05 22.35 51.22
N GLY A 382 26.11 21.02 51.22
CA GLY A 382 25.43 20.16 50.24
C GLY A 382 24.09 19.58 50.71
N LEU A 383 23.71 19.74 51.97
CA LEU A 383 22.40 19.29 52.43
C LEU A 383 21.35 20.25 51.86
N PRO A 384 20.30 19.74 51.17
CA PRO A 384 19.14 20.55 50.82
C PRO A 384 18.66 21.14 52.13
N SER A 385 18.83 22.44 52.21
CA SER A 385 19.05 23.11 53.46
C SER A 385 17.82 23.01 54.36
N LEU A 386 18.07 23.05 55.66
CA LEU A 386 17.13 23.54 56.67
C LEU A 386 16.52 24.93 56.30
N GLN A 387 16.91 25.55 55.18
CA GLN A 387 16.29 26.75 54.60
C GLN A 387 14.96 26.43 53.89
N ALA A 388 14.69 25.19 53.47
CA ALA A 388 13.36 24.84 52.94
C ALA A 388 12.27 24.83 54.04
N GLN A 389 12.65 24.87 55.32
CA GLN A 389 11.71 24.99 56.45
C GLN A 389 11.42 26.46 56.85
N GLN A 390 11.98 27.46 56.15
CA GLN A 390 11.65 28.87 56.40
C GLN A 390 10.28 29.31 55.82
N GLU A 391 9.59 28.46 55.06
CA GLU A 391 8.23 28.75 54.56
C GLU A 391 7.11 28.05 55.34
N THR A 392 7.42 27.31 56.41
CA THR A 392 6.38 26.77 57.30
C THR A 392 5.80 27.90 58.17
N PRO A 393 4.46 28.10 58.20
CA PRO A 393 3.82 29.22 58.88
C PRO A 393 4.14 29.24 60.38
N ALA A 394 4.29 30.45 60.91
CA ALA A 394 4.87 30.85 62.21
C ALA A 394 4.27 30.23 63.50
N ALA A 395 3.48 29.15 63.43
CA ALA A 395 2.75 28.60 64.56
C ALA A 395 3.48 27.48 65.32
N LEU A 396 4.68 27.06 64.90
CA LEU A 396 5.52 26.07 65.61
C LEU A 396 6.99 26.51 65.67
N SER A 397 7.24 27.81 65.91
CA SER A 397 8.59 28.35 66.06
C SER A 397 9.15 28.08 67.46
N ASN A 398 9.77 26.91 67.67
CA ASN A 398 10.89 26.72 68.61
C ASN A 398 11.33 25.25 68.64
N VAL A 399 11.64 24.67 67.47
CA VAL A 399 12.47 23.45 67.48
C VAL A 399 13.91 23.91 67.66
N TYR A 400 14.37 23.94 68.91
CA TYR A 400 15.79 24.13 69.21
C TYR A 400 16.54 22.89 68.71
N THR A 401 17.24 23.02 67.60
CA THR A 401 18.18 21.98 67.15
C THR A 401 19.42 22.06 68.04
N GLY A 402 19.40 21.34 69.16
CA GLY A 402 20.58 21.11 69.98
C GLY A 402 21.58 20.23 69.22
N VAL A 403 22.78 20.74 68.95
CA VAL A 403 23.87 19.96 68.36
C VAL A 403 24.89 19.68 69.45
N VAL A 404 25.14 18.40 69.73
CA VAL A 404 26.19 17.98 70.66
C VAL A 404 27.46 17.69 69.87
N MET A 405 28.55 18.36 70.22
CA MET A 405 29.88 18.11 69.67
C MET A 405 30.70 17.32 70.69
N ALA A 406 30.84 16.01 70.46
CA ALA A 406 31.77 15.19 71.23
C ALA A 406 33.19 15.34 70.64
N MET A 407 34.18 15.55 71.51
CA MET A 407 35.59 15.63 71.14
C MET A 407 36.34 14.49 71.84
N ASP A 408 37.22 13.83 71.11
CA ASP A 408 38.08 12.75 71.62
C ASP A 408 39.40 12.74 70.83
N GLU A 409 40.43 12.15 71.41
CA GLU A 409 41.76 12.02 70.82
C GLU A 409 41.91 10.69 70.08
N ILE A 410 42.40 10.73 68.84
CA ILE A 410 42.75 9.52 68.07
C ILE A 410 44.26 9.41 67.98
N LYS A 411 44.82 8.33 68.56
CA LYS A 411 46.24 8.01 68.41
C LYS A 411 46.53 7.58 66.97
N LEU A 412 47.29 8.40 66.25
CA LEU A 412 47.75 8.08 64.90
C LEU A 412 49.09 7.32 64.95
N GLN A 413 49.35 6.49 63.94
CA GLN A 413 50.65 5.88 63.76
C GLN A 413 51.62 6.93 63.20
N GLU A 414 52.69 7.23 63.93
CA GLU A 414 53.77 8.09 63.43
C GLU A 414 54.39 7.47 62.17
N ARG A 415 54.28 8.17 61.05
CA ARG A 415 54.97 7.86 59.80
C ARG A 415 55.59 9.16 59.29
N LEU A 416 56.91 9.13 59.09
CA LEU A 416 57.74 10.24 58.62
C LEU A 416 57.57 10.48 57.11
#